data_AF-A0AAE3DZH8-F1
#
_entry.id   AF-A0AAE3DZH8-F1
#
_cell.length_a   1.000
_cell.length_b   1.000
_cell.length_c   1.000
_cell.angle_alpha   90.00
_cell.angle_beta   90.00
_cell.angle_gamma   90.00
#
_symmetry.space_group_name_H-M   'P 1'
#
loop_
_entity.id
_entity.type
_entity.pdbx_description
1 polymer ?
#
loop_
_entity_poly.entity_id
_entity_poly.type
_entity_poly.pdbx_seq_one_letter_code
_entity_poly.pdbx_strand_id
1 'polypeptide(L)' 'MRRLPTEEEKKLRDIFKPYINGYNEKQPLTSDAPPEAVEAFEKWKELSLRLDKEAEALFF' A
#
# COMPACT_ATOMS: atom_id res chain seq x y z
N MET A 1 15.73 8.18 -0.64
CA MET A 1 15.38 7.95 0.79
C MET A 1 14.06 7.18 0.83
N ARG A 2 13.87 6.23 1.75
CA ARG A 2 12.52 5.65 1.96
C ARG A 2 11.68 6.69 2.68
N ARG A 3 10.58 7.14 2.07
CA ARG A 3 9.63 8.03 2.75
C ARG A 3 8.97 7.29 3.92
N LEU A 4 8.58 8.04 4.95
CA LEU A 4 7.77 7.49 6.03
C LEU A 4 6.34 7.26 5.51
N PRO A 5 5.73 6.11 5.78
CA PRO A 5 4.34 5.87 5.39
C PRO A 5 3.40 6.79 6.16
N THR A 6 2.43 7.36 5.46
CA THR A 6 1.40 8.23 6.05
C THR A 6 0.45 7.44 6.96
N GLU A 7 -0.32 8.14 7.81
CA GLU A 7 -1.35 7.47 8.64
C GLU A 7 -2.40 6.76 7.79
N GLU A 8 -2.73 7.33 6.62
CA GLU A 8 -3.66 6.73 5.67
C GLU A 8 -3.08 5.45 5.04
N GLU A 9 -1.80 5.46 4.65
CA GLU A 9 -1.12 4.25 4.18
C GLU A 9 -1.09 3.16 5.26
N LYS A 10 -0.87 3.52 6.52
CA LYS A 10 -0.90 2.55 7.63
C LYS A 10 -2.28 1.94 7.83
N LYS A 11 -3.34 2.75 7.80
CA LYS A 11 -4.73 2.27 7.93
C LYS A 11 -5.10 1.31 6.81
N LEU A 12 -4.82 1.70 5.56
CA LEU A 12 -5.08 0.85 4.40
C LEU A 12 -4.29 -0.46 4.49
N ARG A 13 -3.01 -0.37 4.87
CA ARG A 13 -2.16 -1.53 5.07
C ARG A 13 -2.71 -2.48 6.12
N ASP A 14 -3.22 -2.00 7.24
CA ASP A 14 -3.75 -2.86 8.30
C ASP A 14 -4.96 -3.69 7.82
N ILE A 15 -5.79 -3.13 6.93
CA ILE A 15 -6.96 -3.82 6.33
C ILE A 15 -6.52 -5.01 5.46
N PHE A 16 -5.55 -4.82 4.57
CA PHE A 16 -5.15 -5.86 3.62
C PHE A 16 -4.00 -6.74 4.10
N LYS A 17 -3.24 -6.32 5.13
CA LYS A 17 -2.11 -7.03 5.74
C LYS A 17 -2.36 -8.50 6.07
N PRO A 18 -3.50 -8.90 6.68
CA PRO A 18 -3.76 -10.32 6.95
C PRO A 18 -3.95 -11.16 5.68
N TYR A 19 -4.22 -10.51 4.55
CA TYR A 19 -4.45 -11.14 3.26
C TYR A 19 -3.24 -11.06 2.31
N ILE A 20 -2.09 -10.57 2.78
CA ILE A 20 -0.86 -10.59 1.98
C ILE A 20 -0.26 -11.99 2.08
N ASN A 21 -0.08 -12.66 0.93
CA ASN A 21 0.52 -13.97 0.89
C ASN A 21 2.05 -13.86 1.04
N GLY A 22 2.54 -13.88 2.28
CA GLY A 22 3.96 -13.90 2.62
C GLY A 22 4.63 -12.52 2.77
N TYR A 23 5.89 -12.54 3.22
CA TYR A 23 6.74 -11.43 3.73
C TYR A 23 6.87 -10.16 2.86
N ASN A 24 6.23 -10.08 1.70
CA ASN A 24 6.43 -9.01 0.73
C ASN A 24 5.09 -8.33 0.39
N GLU A 25 4.96 -7.07 0.81
CA GLU A 25 3.78 -6.21 0.60
C GLU A 25 3.46 -5.93 -0.87
N LYS A 26 4.35 -6.35 -1.77
CA LYS A 26 4.19 -6.26 -3.22
C LYS A 26 3.58 -7.51 -3.86
N GLN A 27 3.33 -8.57 -3.09
CA GLN A 27 2.67 -9.78 -3.58
C GLN A 27 1.16 -9.52 -3.78
N PRO A 28 0.51 -10.24 -4.71
CA PRO A 28 -0.94 -10.22 -4.81
C PRO A 28 -1.58 -10.71 -3.51
N LEU A 29 -2.73 -10.13 -3.16
CA LEU A 29 -3.53 -10.60 -2.03
C LEU A 29 -3.93 -12.07 -2.25
N THR A 30 -4.13 -12.79 -1.15
CA THR A 30 -4.69 -14.14 -1.15
C THR A 30 -6.05 -14.13 -1.84
N SER A 31 -6.40 -15.20 -2.58
CA SER A 31 -7.73 -15.32 -3.20
C SER A 31 -8.91 -15.28 -2.21
N ASP A 32 -8.64 -15.44 -0.92
CA ASP A 32 -9.61 -15.31 0.18
C ASP A 32 -9.84 -13.84 0.61
N ALA A 33 -9.12 -12.88 0.02
CA ALA A 33 -9.23 -11.48 0.41
C ALA A 33 -10.63 -10.93 0.12
N PRO A 34 -11.30 -10.31 1.12
CA PRO A 34 -12.57 -9.66 0.90
C PRO A 34 -12.40 -8.47 -0.05
N PRO A 35 -13.47 -8.06 -0.76
CA PRO A 35 -13.42 -6.92 -1.67
C PRO A 35 -12.92 -5.64 -0.98
N GLU A 36 -13.21 -5.46 0.32
CA GLU A 36 -12.70 -4.34 1.13
C GLU A 36 -11.16 -4.34 1.24
N ALA A 37 -10.53 -5.52 1.38
CA ALA A 37 -9.08 -5.64 1.41
C ALA A 37 -8.45 -5.39 0.03
N VAL A 38 -9.13 -5.82 -1.04
CA VAL A 38 -8.70 -5.57 -2.43
C VAL A 38 -8.73 -4.06 -2.71
N GLU A 39 -9.83 -3.39 -2.39
CA GLU A 39 -9.94 -1.94 -2.52
C GLU A 39 -8.90 -1.20 -1.68
N ALA A 40 -8.66 -1.64 -0.44
CA ALA A 40 -7.66 -1.03 0.43
C ALA A 40 -6.24 -1.18 -0.15
N PHE A 41 -5.92 -2.32 -0.75
CA PHE A 41 -4.64 -2.56 -1.40
C PHE A 41 -4.45 -1.69 -2.65
N GLU A 42 -5.48 -1.57 -3.50
CA GLU A 42 -5.43 -0.70 -4.68
C GLU A 42 -5.27 0.77 -4.29
N LYS A 43 -6.05 1.25 -3.32
CA LYS A 43 -5.91 2.62 -2.77
C LYS A 43 -4.52 2.86 -2.20
N TRP A 44 -3.99 1.91 -1.43
CA TRP A 44 -2.65 2.02 -0.87
C TRP A 44 -1.59 2.09 -1.96
N LYS A 45 -1.70 1.26 -3.01
CA LYS A 45 -0.78 1.25 -4.14
C LYS A 45 -0.80 2.57 -4.91
N GLU A 46 -1.97 3.15 -5.14
CA GLU A 46 -2.11 4.43 -5.84
C GLU A 46 -1.55 5.60 -5.01
N LEU A 47 -1.94 5.70 -3.73
CA LEU A 47 -1.38 6.66 -2.77
C LEU A 47 0.13 6.54 -2.72
N SER A 48 0.61 5.30 -2.62
CA SER A 48 2.03 5.03 -2.48
C SER A 48 2.79 5.49 -3.72
N LEU A 49 2.26 5.23 -4.91
CA LEU A 49 2.85 5.67 -6.16
C LEU A 49 2.85 7.20 -6.30
N ARG A 50 1.76 7.87 -5.91
CA ARG A 50 1.65 9.34 -5.95
C ARG A 50 2.67 10.00 -5.03
N LEU A 51 2.74 9.53 -3.78
CA LEU A 51 3.70 10.04 -2.81
C LEU A 51 5.14 9.76 -3.20
N ASP A 52 5.43 8.68 -3.96
CA ASP A 52 6.79 8.36 -4.44
C ASP A 52 7.18 9.37 -5.51
N LYS A 53 6.26 9.65 -6.45
CA LYS A 53 6.44 10.69 -7.47
C LYS A 53 6.59 12.09 -6.86
N GLU A 54 5.77 12.44 -5.86
CA GLU A 54 5.90 13.73 -5.16
C GLU A 54 7.23 13.83 -4.41
N ALA A 55 7.68 12.76 -3.74
CA ALA A 55 8.97 12.72 -3.06
C ALA A 55 10.15 12.80 -4.05
N GLU A 56 10.04 12.19 -5.22
CA GLU A 56 11.03 12.27 -6.30
C GLU A 56 11.08 13.70 -6.90
N ALA A 57 9.91 14.32 -7.11
CA ALA A 57 9.80 15.68 -7.63
C ALA A 57 10.28 16.76 -6.63
N LEU A 58 10.22 16.51 -5.32
CA LEU A 58 10.74 17.41 -4.28
C LEU A 58 12.28 17.38 -4.15
N PHE A 59 12.94 16.40 -4.76
CA PHE A 59 14.39 16.20 -4.67
C PHE A 59 15.18 16.67 -5.90
N PHE A 60 14.51 17.13 -6.95
CA PHE A 60 15.09 17.67 -8.20
C PHE A 60 14.67 19.12 -8.42
#